data_AF-A0A432Z7Q6-F1
#
_entry.id   AF-A0A432Z7Q6-F1
#
_cell.length_a   1.000
_cell.length_b   1.000
_cell.length_c   1.000
_cell.angle_alpha   90.00
_cell.angle_beta   90.00
_cell.angle_gamma   90.00
#
_symmetry.space_group_name_H-M   'P 1'
#
loop_
_entity.id
_entity.type
_entity.pdbx_description
1 polymer ?
#
loop_
_entity_poly.entity_id
_entity_poly.type
_entity_poly.pdbx_seq_one_letter_code
_entity_poly.pdbx_strand_id
1 'polypeptide(L)'
;MSDDTYDPNCEAIAPLISGALDNELTQQQHQQLHLHLAACAKCSKVYQELSALRGTLKADFTHRQQQQLVTESSGAQRVNLIAWWVLLICGLILAVAGVVSFWFGSDSPVWLKVVMSLVGFSLLALFLNVLKQRLQHAKSDPYTKVKL
;
A
#
# COMPACT_ATOMS: atom_id res chain seq x y z
N MET A 1 30.36 36.04 -12.71
CA MET A 1 30.42 35.32 -11.42
C MET A 1 29.77 36.25 -10.39
N SER A 2 28.45 36.24 -10.32
CA SER A 2 27.64 37.26 -9.62
C SER A 2 27.55 36.94 -8.14
N ASP A 3 28.38 37.66 -7.37
CA ASP A 3 28.08 38.34 -6.12
C ASP A 3 27.02 37.68 -5.20
N ASP A 4 27.50 36.86 -4.26
CA ASP A 4 26.75 36.41 -3.10
C ASP A 4 26.58 37.58 -2.11
N THR A 5 25.64 38.48 -2.40
CA THR A 5 25.22 39.49 -1.43
C THR A 5 24.47 38.81 -0.29
N TYR A 6 25.19 38.56 0.82
CA TYR A 6 24.63 38.18 2.11
C TYR A 6 23.71 39.31 2.61
N ASP A 7 22.39 39.11 2.50
CA ASP A 7 21.38 39.99 3.12
C ASP A 7 20.87 39.32 4.40
N PRO A 8 21.14 39.89 5.59
CA PRO A 8 20.69 39.32 6.87
C PRO A 8 19.16 39.20 6.97
N ASN A 9 18.38 39.93 6.16
CA ASN A 9 16.93 39.77 6.12
C ASN A 9 16.48 38.48 5.41
N CYS A 10 17.28 37.92 4.50
CA CYS A 10 16.94 36.67 3.81
C CYS A 10 17.00 35.46 4.75
N GLU A 11 17.91 35.47 5.73
CA GLU A 11 18.06 34.39 6.71
C GLU A 11 16.84 34.28 7.63
N ALA A 12 16.27 35.42 8.03
CA ALA A 12 15.05 35.48 8.82
C ALA A 12 13.79 35.00 8.05
N ILE A 13 13.81 35.07 6.71
CA ILE A 13 12.68 34.73 5.86
C ILE A 13 12.70 33.26 5.43
N ALA A 14 13.86 32.62 5.39
CA ALA A 14 14.00 31.19 5.07
C ALA A 14 13.07 30.27 5.90
N PRO A 15 12.96 30.38 7.24
CA PRO A 15 12.02 29.56 8.01
C PRO A 15 10.56 29.91 7.69
N LEU A 16 10.25 31.16 7.36
CA LEU A 16 8.89 31.56 7.00
C LEU A 16 8.44 30.95 5.66
N ILE A 17 9.36 30.75 4.71
CA ILE A 17 9.08 30.08 3.44
C ILE A 17 8.62 28.64 3.67
N SER A 18 9.32 27.88 4.52
CA SER A 18 8.91 26.51 4.88
C SER A 18 7.58 26.52 5.62
N GLY A 19 7.44 27.39 6.63
CA GLY A 19 6.18 27.52 7.38
C GLY A 19 4.98 27.89 6.50
N ALA A 20 5.17 28.67 5.44
CA ALA A 20 4.11 28.97 4.45
C ALA A 20 3.67 27.73 3.69
N LEU A 21 4.62 26.88 3.29
CA LEU A 21 4.29 25.63 2.64
C LEU A 21 3.55 24.73 3.64
N ASP A 22 3.98 24.65 4.89
CA ASP A 22 3.35 23.77 5.87
C ASP A 22 2.06 24.33 6.51
N ASN A 23 1.64 25.53 6.13
CA ASN A 23 0.46 26.23 6.67
C ASN A 23 0.59 26.55 8.19
N GLU A 24 1.82 26.77 8.66
CA GLU A 24 2.15 27.02 10.07
C GLU A 24 2.37 28.51 10.39
N LEU A 25 2.25 29.38 9.40
CA LEU A 25 2.43 30.82 9.59
C LEU A 25 1.22 31.48 10.23
N THR A 26 1.51 32.38 11.18
CA THR A 26 0.54 33.37 11.65
C THR A 26 0.27 34.43 10.58
N GLN A 27 -0.84 35.16 10.72
CA GLN A 27 -1.20 36.24 9.78
C GLN A 27 -0.12 37.32 9.65
N GLN A 28 0.55 37.68 10.75
CA GLN A 28 1.64 38.67 10.75
C GLN A 28 2.85 38.17 9.96
N GLN A 29 3.22 36.91 10.12
CA GLN A 29 4.35 36.31 9.43
C GLN A 29 4.07 36.14 7.93
N HIS A 30 2.82 35.85 7.55
CA HIS A 30 2.41 35.87 6.14
C HIS A 30 2.59 37.24 5.49
N GLN A 31 2.23 38.31 6.18
CA GLN A 31 2.39 39.67 5.67
C GLN A 31 3.87 40.05 5.53
N GLN A 32 4.70 39.68 6.51
CA GLN A 32 6.14 39.85 6.47
C GLN A 32 6.78 39.10 5.30
N LEU A 33 6.41 37.83 5.10
CA LEU A 33 6.87 37.02 3.98
C LEU A 33 6.47 37.65 2.64
N HIS A 34 5.22 38.07 2.49
CA HIS A 34 4.72 38.67 1.25
C HIS A 34 5.48 39.95 0.87
N LEU A 35 5.74 40.84 1.83
CA LEU A 35 6.52 42.06 1.61
C LEU A 35 7.95 41.74 1.16
N HIS A 36 8.58 40.72 1.76
CA HIS A 36 9.94 40.33 1.39
C HIS A 36 10.01 39.65 0.02
N LEU A 37 9.06 38.78 -0.33
CA LEU A 37 9.00 38.13 -1.64
C LEU A 37 8.80 39.15 -2.78
N ALA A 38 8.13 40.28 -2.51
CA ALA A 38 7.98 41.36 -3.49
C ALA A 38 9.28 42.17 -3.70
N ALA A 39 10.13 42.24 -2.68
CA ALA A 39 11.38 43.01 -2.72
C ALA A 39 12.61 42.17 -3.12
N CYS A 40 12.62 40.87 -2.82
CA CYS A 40 13.78 39.99 -3.01
C CYS A 40 13.50 38.90 -4.06
N ALA A 41 14.13 39.04 -5.24
CA ALA A 41 14.02 38.08 -6.34
C ALA A 41 14.57 36.68 -5.98
N LYS A 42 15.61 36.60 -5.13
CA LYS A 42 16.21 35.33 -4.70
C LYS A 42 15.23 34.51 -3.86
N CYS A 43 14.64 35.09 -2.82
CA CYS A 43 13.66 34.42 -1.98
C CYS A 43 12.37 34.07 -2.73
N SER A 44 11.95 34.93 -3.67
CA SER A 44 10.82 34.64 -4.57
C SER A 44 11.05 33.38 -5.40
N LYS A 45 12.25 33.24 -5.99
CA LYS A 45 12.62 32.06 -6.77
C LYS A 45 12.62 30.79 -5.92
N VAL A 46 13.21 30.83 -4.72
CA VAL A 46 13.23 29.68 -3.79
C VAL A 46 11.81 29.24 -3.41
N TYR A 47 10.93 30.19 -3.10
CA TYR A 47 9.53 29.89 -2.78
C TYR A 47 8.79 29.23 -3.96
N GLN A 48 9.00 29.72 -5.18
CA GLN A 48 8.42 29.14 -6.39
C GLN A 48 8.92 27.72 -6.66
N GLU A 49 10.22 27.48 -6.51
CA GLU A 49 10.81 26.14 -6.69
C GLU A 49 10.21 25.14 -5.68
N LEU A 50 10.18 25.49 -4.39
CA LEU A 50 9.64 24.62 -3.34
C LEU A 50 8.14 24.36 -3.48
N SER A 51 7.37 25.39 -3.84
CA SER A 51 5.92 25.24 -4.08
C SER A 51 5.62 24.35 -5.29
N ALA A 52 6.43 24.43 -6.35
CA ALA A 52 6.32 23.56 -7.52
C ALA A 52 6.59 22.09 -7.15
N LEU A 53 7.66 21.80 -6.41
CA LEU A 53 7.97 20.44 -5.95
C LEU A 53 6.84 19.86 -5.07
N ARG A 54 6.28 20.67 -4.17
CA ARG A 54 5.13 20.24 -3.36
C ARG A 54 3.91 19.92 -4.21
N GLY A 55 3.64 20.74 -5.24
CA GLY A 55 2.56 20.52 -6.19
C GLY A 55 2.69 19.18 -6.93
N THR A 56 3.89 18.84 -7.40
CA THR A 56 4.13 17.56 -8.09
C THR A 56 3.98 16.36 -7.17
N LEU A 57 4.46 16.45 -5.92
CA LEU A 57 4.30 15.38 -4.94
C LEU A 57 2.81 15.16 -4.61
N LYS A 58 2.06 16.24 -4.37
CA LYS A 58 0.63 16.16 -4.07
C LYS A 58 -0.15 15.52 -5.22
N ALA A 59 0.16 15.87 -6.46
CA ALA A 59 -0.46 15.28 -7.65
C ALA A 59 -0.17 13.77 -7.77
N ASP A 60 1.07 13.34 -7.51
CA ASP A 60 1.45 11.91 -7.55
C ASP A 60 0.74 11.10 -6.43
N PHE A 61 0.63 11.67 -5.22
CA PHE A 61 -0.15 11.05 -4.14
C PHE A 61 -1.63 10.91 -4.48
N THR A 62 -2.26 11.97 -5.03
CA THR A 62 -3.67 11.91 -5.43
C THR A 62 -3.91 10.90 -6.55
N HIS A 63 -3.01 10.83 -7.53
CA HIS A 63 -3.11 9.85 -8.62
C HIS A 63 -3.00 8.41 -8.11
N ARG A 64 -2.04 8.11 -7.23
CA ARG A 64 -1.89 6.78 -6.61
C ARG A 64 -3.11 6.39 -5.77
N GLN A 65 -3.62 7.31 -4.96
CA GLN A 65 -4.80 7.06 -4.12
C GLN A 65 -6.03 6.76 -4.98
N GLN A 66 -6.24 7.52 -6.05
CA GLN A 66 -7.37 7.30 -6.96
C GLN A 66 -7.23 5.98 -7.72
N GLN A 67 -6.02 5.61 -8.13
CA GLN A 67 -5.76 4.32 -8.78
C GLN A 67 -6.02 3.13 -7.86
N GLN A 68 -5.73 3.24 -6.56
CA GLN A 68 -6.08 2.21 -5.57
C GLN A 68 -7.61 2.03 -5.45
N LEU A 69 -8.38 3.12 -5.41
CA LEU A 69 -9.84 3.06 -5.34
C LEU A 69 -10.48 2.44 -6.59
N VAL A 70 -9.88 2.63 -7.77
CA VAL A 70 -10.36 2.02 -9.03
C VAL A 70 -10.03 0.53 -9.10
N THR A 71 -8.90 0.12 -8.51
CA THR A 71 -8.49 -1.30 -8.47
C THR A 71 -9.36 -2.11 -7.49
N GLU A 72 -9.96 -1.46 -6.48
CA GLU A 72 -10.96 -2.04 -5.58
C GLU A 72 -12.40 -2.02 -6.13
N SER A 73 -12.58 -2.06 -7.45
CA SER A 73 -13.92 -2.30 -8.00
C SER A 73 -14.44 -3.67 -7.55
N SER A 74 -15.59 -3.67 -6.87
CA SER A 74 -16.14 -4.76 -6.05
C SER A 74 -16.45 -6.07 -6.79
N GLY A 75 -16.37 -6.09 -8.12
CA GLY A 75 -16.49 -7.28 -8.94
C GLY A 75 -15.24 -8.18 -8.90
N ALA A 76 -14.04 -7.57 -8.88
CA ALA A 76 -12.76 -8.28 -8.87
C ALA A 76 -12.54 -9.04 -7.55
N GLN A 77 -13.02 -8.48 -6.43
CA GLN A 77 -12.90 -9.09 -5.11
C GLN A 77 -13.79 -10.33 -4.97
N ARG A 78 -15.01 -10.30 -5.51
CA ARG A 78 -15.91 -11.48 -5.50
C ARG A 78 -15.36 -12.62 -6.36
N VAL A 79 -14.84 -12.34 -7.55
CA VAL A 79 -14.23 -13.38 -8.40
C VAL A 79 -12.94 -13.93 -7.78
N ASN A 80 -12.14 -13.11 -7.09
CA ASN A 80 -10.95 -13.57 -6.38
C ASN A 80 -11.32 -14.48 -5.18
N LEU A 81 -12.36 -14.10 -4.43
CA LEU A 81 -12.85 -14.91 -3.31
C LEU A 81 -13.39 -16.27 -3.77
N ILE A 82 -14.11 -16.31 -4.90
CA ILE A 82 -14.65 -17.55 -5.49
C ILE A 82 -13.52 -18.37 -6.11
N ALA A 83 -12.62 -17.75 -6.88
CA ALA A 83 -11.48 -18.44 -7.50
C ALA A 83 -10.57 -19.11 -6.45
N TRP A 84 -10.35 -18.45 -5.31
CA TRP A 84 -9.58 -19.01 -4.20
C TRP A 84 -10.27 -20.24 -3.57
N TRP A 85 -11.59 -20.18 -3.35
CA TRP A 85 -12.35 -21.33 -2.84
C TRP A 85 -12.33 -22.49 -3.84
N VAL A 86 -12.49 -22.21 -5.14
CA VAL A 86 -12.47 -23.22 -6.20
C VAL A 86 -11.10 -23.89 -6.29
N LEU A 87 -10.01 -23.13 -6.29
CA LEU A 87 -8.65 -23.68 -6.28
C LEU A 87 -8.41 -24.58 -5.08
N LEU A 88 -8.88 -24.18 -3.90
CA LEU A 88 -8.74 -24.98 -2.68
C LEU A 88 -9.50 -26.30 -2.74
N ILE A 89 -10.77 -26.25 -3.13
CA ILE A 89 -11.61 -27.44 -3.21
C ILE A 89 -11.06 -28.39 -4.28
N CYS A 90 -10.67 -27.86 -5.44
CA CYS A 90 -10.06 -28.64 -6.51
C CYS A 90 -8.73 -29.29 -6.07
N GLY A 91 -7.85 -28.54 -5.42
CA GLY A 91 -6.57 -29.04 -4.90
C GLY A 91 -6.76 -30.14 -3.83
N LEU A 92 -7.74 -29.96 -2.93
CA LEU A 92 -8.07 -30.97 -1.92
C LEU A 92 -8.59 -32.26 -2.58
N ILE A 93 -9.49 -32.14 -3.55
CA ILE A 93 -10.05 -33.30 -4.26
C ILE A 93 -8.94 -34.07 -4.99
N LEU A 94 -8.04 -33.38 -5.69
CA LEU A 94 -6.90 -34.02 -6.37
C LEU A 94 -5.95 -34.70 -5.38
N ALA A 95 -5.65 -34.06 -4.25
CA ALA A 95 -4.80 -34.65 -3.22
C ALA A 95 -5.42 -35.92 -2.62
N VAL A 96 -6.71 -35.89 -2.29
CA VAL A 96 -7.44 -37.05 -1.74
C VAL A 96 -7.57 -38.17 -2.78
N ALA A 97 -7.91 -37.85 -4.03
CA ALA A 97 -8.00 -38.83 -5.11
C ALA A 97 -6.65 -39.51 -5.39
N GLY A 98 -5.55 -38.75 -5.35
CA GLY A 98 -4.19 -39.30 -5.46
C GLY A 98 -3.85 -40.26 -4.32
N VAL A 99 -4.19 -39.91 -3.08
CA VAL A 99 -3.95 -40.78 -1.91
C VAL A 99 -4.82 -42.05 -1.96
N VAL A 100 -6.09 -41.94 -2.34
CA VAL A 100 -7.01 -43.08 -2.41
C VAL A 100 -6.63 -44.05 -3.53
N SER A 101 -6.38 -43.55 -4.74
CA SER A 101 -5.94 -44.40 -5.87
C SER A 101 -4.63 -45.14 -5.56
N PHE A 102 -3.74 -44.51 -4.82
CA PHE A 102 -2.49 -45.10 -4.36
C PHE A 102 -2.66 -46.11 -3.22
N TRP A 103 -3.65 -45.93 -2.34
CA TRP A 103 -3.96 -46.87 -1.26
C TRP A 103 -4.64 -48.16 -1.74
N PHE A 104 -5.44 -48.08 -2.79
CA PHE A 104 -6.12 -49.25 -3.39
C PHE A 104 -5.29 -50.00 -4.43
N GLY A 105 -4.12 -49.48 -4.84
CA GLY A 105 -3.16 -50.21 -5.66
C GLY A 105 -2.25 -51.09 -4.81
N SER A 106 -2.38 -52.43 -4.95
CA SER A 106 -1.69 -53.42 -4.11
C SER A 106 -0.17 -53.58 -4.32
N ASP A 107 0.47 -52.80 -5.20
CA ASP A 107 1.86 -53.03 -5.63
C ASP A 107 2.92 -52.07 -5.05
N SER A 108 2.56 -51.17 -4.13
CA SER A 108 3.48 -50.08 -3.74
C SER A 108 4.25 -50.27 -2.43
N PRO A 109 5.58 -49.99 -2.43
CA PRO A 109 6.44 -50.13 -1.25
C PRO A 109 6.11 -49.12 -0.13
N VAL A 110 6.31 -49.53 1.12
CA VAL A 110 5.87 -48.81 2.33
C VAL A 110 6.49 -47.42 2.45
N TRP A 111 7.73 -47.22 2.01
CA TRP A 111 8.40 -45.91 2.05
C TRP A 111 7.69 -44.85 1.18
N LEU A 112 7.13 -45.28 0.04
CA LEU A 112 6.42 -44.39 -0.87
C LEU A 112 5.09 -43.92 -0.23
N LYS A 113 4.45 -44.76 0.58
CA LYS A 113 3.28 -44.38 1.41
C LYS A 113 3.64 -43.31 2.44
N VAL A 114 4.81 -43.40 3.08
CA VAL A 114 5.27 -42.42 4.08
C VAL A 114 5.57 -41.07 3.44
N VAL A 115 6.27 -41.05 2.30
CA VAL A 115 6.59 -39.81 1.56
C VAL A 115 5.30 -39.10 1.12
N MET A 116 4.34 -39.85 0.55
CA MET A 116 3.06 -39.28 0.13
C MET A 116 2.22 -38.77 1.29
N SER A 117 2.25 -39.45 2.43
CA SER A 117 1.61 -38.96 3.65
C SER A 117 2.23 -37.65 4.14
N LEU A 118 3.55 -37.50 4.03
CA LEU A 118 4.25 -36.29 4.45
C LEU A 118 3.95 -35.11 3.52
N VAL A 119 3.88 -35.35 2.21
CA VAL A 119 3.45 -34.34 1.22
C VAL A 119 1.98 -33.95 1.44
N GLY A 120 1.10 -34.93 1.64
CA GLY A 120 -0.31 -34.67 1.95
C GLY A 120 -0.48 -33.90 3.26
N PHE A 121 0.30 -34.23 4.29
CA PHE A 121 0.31 -33.52 5.56
C PHE A 121 0.86 -32.09 5.43
N SER A 122 1.89 -31.88 4.61
CA SER A 122 2.42 -30.55 4.31
C SER A 122 1.37 -29.66 3.62
N LEU A 123 0.67 -30.20 2.62
CA LEU A 123 -0.46 -29.54 1.96
C LEU A 123 -1.58 -29.22 2.95
N LEU A 124 -1.92 -30.15 3.84
CA LEU A 124 -2.93 -29.95 4.88
C LEU A 124 -2.51 -28.88 5.91
N ALA A 125 -1.25 -28.87 6.34
CA ALA A 125 -0.73 -27.88 7.26
C ALA A 125 -0.72 -26.48 6.63
N LEU A 126 -0.32 -26.37 5.36
CA LEU A 126 -0.39 -25.13 4.62
C LEU A 126 -1.85 -24.67 4.47
N PHE A 127 -2.76 -25.58 4.15
CA PHE A 127 -4.20 -25.32 4.10
C PHE A 127 -4.73 -24.71 5.41
N LEU A 128 -4.40 -25.31 6.56
CA LEU A 128 -4.84 -24.82 7.86
C LEU A 128 -4.30 -23.41 8.18
N ASN A 129 -3.06 -23.11 7.79
CA ASN A 129 -2.49 -21.77 7.95
C ASN A 129 -3.22 -20.74 7.11
N VAL A 130 -3.50 -21.02 5.84
CA VAL A 130 -4.24 -20.07 4.99
C VAL A 130 -5.69 -19.94 5.45
N LEU A 131 -6.34 -21.03 5.87
CA LEU A 131 -7.69 -21.00 6.44
C LEU A 131 -7.76 -20.11 7.70
N LYS A 132 -6.79 -20.27 8.61
CA LYS A 132 -6.68 -19.43 9.81
C LYS A 132 -6.50 -17.95 9.45
N GLN A 133 -5.60 -17.65 8.53
CA GLN A 133 -5.36 -16.28 8.06
C GLN A 133 -6.64 -15.66 7.47
N ARG A 134 -7.40 -16.43 6.70
CA ARG A 134 -8.65 -15.95 6.10
C ARG A 134 -9.77 -15.76 7.12
N LEU A 135 -9.91 -16.67 8.10
CA LEU A 135 -10.88 -16.52 9.19
C LEU A 135 -10.59 -15.29 10.05
N GLN A 136 -9.30 -14.97 10.27
CA GLN A 136 -8.89 -13.76 10.98
C GLN A 136 -9.30 -12.50 10.21
N HIS A 137 -9.01 -12.44 8.90
CA HIS A 137 -9.42 -11.32 8.06
C HIS A 137 -10.95 -11.16 7.95
N ALA A 138 -11.70 -12.27 7.93
CA ALA A 138 -13.17 -12.22 7.91
C ALA A 138 -13.77 -11.66 9.22
N LYS A 139 -13.11 -11.88 10.36
CA LYS A 139 -13.54 -11.31 11.64
C LYS A 139 -13.17 -9.83 11.79
N SER A 140 -12.15 -9.35 11.09
CA SER A 140 -11.63 -8.00 11.22
C SER A 140 -12.11 -7.06 10.11
N ASP A 141 -13.28 -7.28 9.51
CA ASP A 141 -13.83 -6.39 8.48
C ASP A 141 -14.86 -5.41 9.08
N PRO A 142 -14.43 -4.19 9.49
CA PRO A 142 -15.31 -3.16 10.04
C PRO A 142 -16.20 -2.48 9.00
N TYR A 143 -16.06 -2.74 7.70
CA TYR A 143 -16.78 -2.01 6.64
C TYR A 143 -18.16 -2.56 6.29
N THR A 144 -18.59 -3.68 6.90
CA THR A 144 -19.94 -4.25 6.68
C THR A 144 -21.07 -3.41 7.31
N LYS A 145 -20.73 -2.37 8.10
CA LYS A 145 -21.72 -1.59 8.88
C LYS A 145 -22.01 -0.18 8.34
N VAL A 146 -21.72 0.11 7.08
CA VAL A 146 -22.14 1.39 6.47
C VAL A 146 -23.26 1.09 5.46
N LYS A 147 -24.51 1.20 5.93
CA LYS A 147 -25.67 1.29 5.03
C LYS A 147 -25.64 2.68 4.39
N LEU A 148 -25.52 2.73 3.06
CA LEU A 148 -25.95 3.90 2.27
C LEU A 148 -27.47 4.05 2.35
#